data_AF-A0A6A6CCK5-F1
#
_entry.id   AF-A0A6A6CCK5-F1
#
_cell.length_a   1.000
_cell.length_b   1.000
_cell.length_c   1.000
_cell.angle_alpha   90.00
_cell.angle_beta   90.00
_cell.angle_gamma   90.00
#
_symmetry.space_group_name_H-M   'P 1'
#
loop_
_entity.id
_entity.type
_entity.pdbx_description
1 polymer ?
#
loop_
_entity_poly.entity_id
_entity_poly.type
_entity_poly.pdbx_seq_one_letter_code
_entity_poly.pdbx_strand_id
1 'polypeptide(L)'
;MASFAPVYNPPTSHQSFLTREQKRERKRKRDAGGDGDNDGDVSSDEQSPLPKDEDEDQPRVPHPVNKTDPYYVAGHPREQPLPRGNFPHAAIKEARQTDEVPIEEEIARLNPPLFVSKYTPQDKHGSLKRRHLDNLTAVLHQCMLRGDWKRASRTWGLILRTEVQGRGIDVRQNGRSLVGAELLMRRNQTLEQRQVRPPSSSSADSNLQRSNHDDDAMLPVISDEGFKTARDYYERLILQYPYLQRAPHSAINALAIYPALFNVWMYEVQSRADRARRKIGVVPGSGESDLDRSPGRDDENDAVERKKGFNQIRNQELQQAVPIAQRMDELVLNPPYDNSLELLDQRGNLALWLSEMHRDMSKIYLESLSGTSSDDDGPPMNRYEFRASKRWHEQEAKKERDKATKIFQQLADAKVDVPEDIVAFLQEDFEEVPDKEDSG
;
A
#
# COMPACT_ATOMS: atom_id res chain seq x y z
N MET A 1 5.91 -18.38 -24.67
CA MET A 1 5.63 -16.94 -24.43
C MET A 1 4.20 -16.67 -24.85
N ALA A 2 3.29 -16.52 -23.89
CA ALA A 2 1.90 -16.15 -24.17
C ALA A 2 1.77 -14.64 -23.99
N SER A 3 1.51 -13.94 -25.08
CA SER A 3 1.15 -12.52 -25.13
C SER A 3 -0.13 -12.31 -24.33
N PHE A 4 0.00 -11.75 -23.14
CA PHE A 4 -1.15 -11.35 -22.33
C PHE A 4 -1.61 -9.98 -22.83
N ALA A 5 -2.72 -9.95 -23.58
CA ALA A 5 -3.36 -8.71 -24.00
C ALA A 5 -3.95 -7.99 -22.77
N PRO A 6 -3.84 -6.66 -22.67
CA PRO A 6 -4.44 -5.91 -21.58
C PRO A 6 -5.96 -5.93 -21.72
N VAL A 7 -6.64 -6.67 -20.85
CA VAL A 7 -8.10 -6.60 -20.71
C VAL A 7 -8.42 -5.37 -19.84
N TYR A 8 -8.28 -4.18 -20.43
CA TYR A 8 -8.96 -3.00 -19.90
C TYR A 8 -10.40 -3.04 -20.42
N ASN A 9 -11.28 -3.69 -19.67
CA ASN A 9 -12.72 -3.52 -19.85
C ASN A 9 -13.12 -2.30 -19.02
N PRO A 10 -13.46 -1.15 -19.62
CA PRO A 10 -14.03 -0.05 -18.86
C PRO A 10 -15.29 -0.56 -18.14
N PRO A 11 -15.53 -0.18 -16.87
CA PRO A 11 -16.76 -0.54 -16.20
C PRO A 11 -17.92 0.04 -17.01
N THR A 12 -18.80 -0.83 -17.51
CA THR A 12 -20.01 -0.48 -18.26
C THR A 12 -21.03 0.34 -17.45
N SER A 13 -20.71 0.75 -16.22
CA SER A 13 -21.58 1.50 -15.31
C SER A 13 -21.38 3.02 -15.34
N HIS A 14 -20.48 3.58 -16.15
CA HIS A 14 -20.37 5.03 -16.33
C HIS A 14 -20.72 5.43 -17.77
N GLN A 15 -21.95 5.16 -18.20
CA GLN A 15 -22.58 6.03 -19.18
C GLN A 15 -22.87 7.35 -18.48
N SER A 16 -22.18 8.42 -18.87
CA SER A 16 -22.46 9.76 -18.38
C SER A 16 -23.93 10.10 -18.66
N PHE A 17 -24.57 10.86 -17.76
CA PHE A 17 -25.96 11.30 -17.90
C PHE A 17 -26.24 11.91 -19.29
N LEU A 18 -25.24 12.60 -19.86
CA LEU A 18 -25.27 13.19 -21.19
C LEU A 18 -25.47 12.16 -22.32
N THR A 19 -24.89 10.96 -22.22
CA THR A 19 -25.07 9.92 -23.24
C THR A 19 -26.48 9.29 -23.18
N ARG A 20 -27.15 9.37 -22.02
CA ARG A 20 -28.51 8.85 -21.81
C ARG A 20 -29.58 9.81 -22.34
N GLU A 21 -29.36 11.11 -22.24
CA GLU A 21 -30.18 12.17 -22.84
C GLU A 21 -30.16 12.07 -24.38
N GLN A 22 -28.97 11.98 -24.99
CA GLN A 22 -28.82 11.91 -26.45
C GLN A 22 -29.48 10.68 -27.10
N LYS A 23 -29.68 9.59 -26.36
CA LYS A 23 -30.33 8.38 -26.86
C LYS A 23 -31.86 8.43 -26.78
N ARG A 24 -32.42 9.33 -25.97
CA ARG A 24 -33.88 9.53 -25.84
C ARG A 24 -34.45 10.39 -26.98
N GLU A 25 -33.65 11.22 -27.62
CA GLU A 25 -34.14 12.15 -28.65
C GLU A 25 -34.42 11.52 -30.02
N ARG A 26 -34.05 10.26 -30.27
CA ARG A 26 -34.17 9.65 -31.61
C ARG A 26 -35.50 8.96 -31.93
N LYS A 27 -36.55 9.12 -31.13
CA LYS A 27 -37.90 8.64 -31.49
C LYS A 27 -38.99 9.59 -31.04
N ARG A 28 -39.31 10.58 -31.88
CA ARG A 28 -40.66 11.07 -32.16
C ARG A 28 -40.63 11.94 -33.42
N LYS A 29 -41.35 11.50 -34.46
CA LYS A 29 -41.69 12.29 -35.64
C LYS A 29 -43.22 12.36 -35.72
N ARG A 30 -43.79 13.53 -35.48
CA ARG A 30 -44.97 14.05 -36.22
C ARG A 30 -45.15 15.55 -35.95
N ASP A 31 -45.51 16.24 -37.02
CA ASP A 31 -45.46 17.67 -37.30
C ASP A 31 -46.58 18.54 -36.68
N ALA A 32 -46.43 19.85 -36.92
CA ALA A 32 -47.27 21.04 -36.69
C ALA A 32 -46.93 21.81 -35.38
N GLY A 33 -46.57 23.10 -35.36
CA GLY A 33 -46.51 24.19 -36.34
C GLY A 33 -46.98 25.51 -35.68
N GLY A 34 -46.17 26.59 -35.77
CA GLY A 34 -46.52 28.01 -35.47
C GLY A 34 -46.33 28.48 -34.02
N ASP A 35 -45.33 29.33 -33.74
CA ASP A 35 -45.40 30.82 -33.53
C ASP A 35 -46.10 31.23 -32.21
N GLY A 36 -45.58 32.10 -31.33
CA GLY A 36 -44.39 32.93 -31.31
C GLY A 36 -44.27 33.71 -29.97
N ASP A 37 -43.07 34.22 -29.73
CA ASP A 37 -42.60 35.42 -28.99
C ASP A 37 -42.99 35.82 -27.54
N ASN A 38 -41.91 36.18 -26.81
CA ASN A 38 -41.70 37.25 -25.80
C ASN A 38 -42.58 37.31 -24.54
N ASP A 39 -42.14 37.75 -23.36
CA ASP A 39 -40.96 38.48 -22.85
C ASP A 39 -40.93 38.33 -21.32
N GLY A 40 -39.72 38.46 -20.71
CA GLY A 40 -39.40 39.01 -19.38
C GLY A 40 -40.13 38.52 -18.12
N ASP A 41 -39.64 38.65 -16.89
CA ASP A 41 -38.40 39.12 -16.29
C ASP A 41 -38.56 38.81 -14.77
N VAL A 42 -37.43 38.72 -14.05
CA VAL A 42 -37.16 38.90 -12.59
C VAL A 42 -38.31 38.96 -11.55
N SER A 43 -38.19 38.54 -10.29
CA SER A 43 -37.10 38.09 -9.39
C SER A 43 -37.73 37.85 -7.99
N SER A 44 -37.05 37.02 -7.16
CA SER A 44 -36.82 37.14 -5.68
C SER A 44 -37.96 37.54 -4.73
N ASP A 45 -38.08 37.09 -3.49
CA ASP A 45 -37.35 36.18 -2.60
C ASP A 45 -38.19 36.10 -1.31
N GLU A 46 -37.84 35.16 -0.42
CA GLU A 46 -37.85 35.22 1.07
C GLU A 46 -39.05 35.85 1.83
N GLN A 47 -39.49 35.44 3.03
CA GLN A 47 -39.24 34.37 4.01
C GLN A 47 -40.21 34.67 5.18
N SER A 48 -40.85 33.64 5.77
CA SER A 48 -41.01 33.47 7.25
C SER A 48 -41.87 34.50 8.06
N PRO A 49 -42.13 34.31 9.38
CA PRO A 49 -42.89 33.20 10.01
C PRO A 49 -43.89 33.64 11.13
N LEU A 50 -44.79 32.72 11.55
CA LEU A 50 -45.52 32.62 12.87
C LEU A 50 -46.62 33.67 13.20
N PRO A 51 -47.49 33.51 14.23
CA PRO A 51 -48.05 32.33 14.93
C PRO A 51 -49.60 32.36 15.10
N LYS A 52 -50.14 31.23 15.61
CA LYS A 52 -51.52 30.93 16.04
C LYS A 52 -51.85 31.69 17.35
N ASP A 53 -52.96 32.43 17.44
CA ASP A 53 -54.34 32.06 17.86
C ASP A 53 -54.54 31.94 19.39
N GLU A 54 -55.81 32.14 19.79
CA GLU A 54 -56.46 32.05 21.12
C GLU A 54 -56.76 33.44 21.74
N ASP A 55 -57.99 33.87 22.07
CA ASP A 55 -59.25 33.15 22.36
C ASP A 55 -60.53 34.01 22.17
N GLU A 56 -61.60 33.26 21.90
CA GLU A 56 -63.04 33.34 22.25
C GLU A 56 -63.90 34.64 22.34
N ASP A 57 -65.10 34.47 21.77
CA ASP A 57 -66.44 34.92 22.18
C ASP A 57 -66.76 36.42 22.35
N GLN A 58 -67.49 36.97 21.35
CA GLN A 58 -68.66 37.84 21.54
C GLN A 58 -69.42 38.09 20.21
N PRO A 59 -70.75 38.33 20.23
CA PRO A 59 -71.59 38.40 19.05
C PRO A 59 -71.41 39.76 18.35
N ARG A 60 -71.07 39.75 17.06
CA ARG A 60 -70.87 41.00 16.29
C ARG A 60 -71.68 40.99 15.01
N VAL A 61 -72.72 41.83 15.03
CA VAL A 61 -73.24 42.75 14.00
C VAL A 61 -72.69 42.51 12.58
N PRO A 62 -73.53 42.48 11.52
CA PRO A 62 -73.06 42.28 10.15
C PRO A 62 -72.11 43.41 9.75
N HIS A 63 -70.81 43.13 9.79
CA HIS A 63 -69.79 44.04 9.30
C HIS A 63 -69.89 44.16 7.77
N PRO A 64 -69.64 45.37 7.22
CA PRO A 64 -69.73 45.60 5.79
C PRO A 64 -68.72 44.67 5.10
N VAL A 65 -69.23 43.85 4.18
CA VAL A 65 -68.42 42.84 3.52
C VAL A 65 -67.32 43.54 2.71
N ASN A 66 -66.08 43.35 3.13
CA ASN A 66 -64.95 43.91 2.42
C ASN A 66 -64.82 43.16 1.09
N LYS A 67 -64.78 43.86 -0.04
CA LYS A 67 -64.76 43.26 -1.39
C LYS A 67 -63.49 42.42 -1.65
N THR A 68 -62.52 42.49 -0.75
CA THR A 68 -61.26 41.74 -0.75
C THR A 68 -61.30 40.47 0.10
N ASP A 69 -62.39 40.18 0.80
CA ASP A 69 -62.53 38.93 1.56
C ASP A 69 -62.57 37.74 0.59
N PRO A 70 -61.66 36.75 0.73
CA PRO A 70 -61.64 35.56 -0.12
C PRO A 70 -63.00 34.85 -0.20
N TYR A 71 -63.79 34.83 0.87
CA TYR A 71 -65.12 34.22 0.88
C TYR A 71 -66.13 35.01 0.02
N TYR A 72 -66.05 36.35 0.04
CA TYR A 72 -66.89 37.21 -0.78
C TYR A 72 -66.49 37.16 -2.26
N VAL A 73 -65.18 37.18 -2.55
CA VAL A 73 -64.64 37.03 -3.92
C VAL A 73 -64.99 35.66 -4.51
N ALA A 74 -64.95 34.61 -3.68
CA ALA A 74 -65.33 33.26 -4.09
C ALA A 74 -66.85 33.02 -4.11
N GLY A 75 -67.67 33.99 -3.68
CA GLY A 75 -69.13 33.84 -3.58
C GLY A 75 -69.58 32.75 -2.61
N HIS A 76 -68.72 32.35 -1.65
CA HIS A 76 -68.99 31.25 -0.72
C HIS A 76 -69.39 31.81 0.65
N PRO A 77 -70.50 31.33 1.26
CA PRO A 77 -70.89 31.76 2.60
C PRO A 77 -69.87 31.28 3.64
N ARG A 78 -69.52 32.16 4.61
CA ARG A 78 -68.55 31.87 5.68
C ARG A 78 -69.01 30.76 6.63
N GLU A 79 -70.32 30.57 6.78
CA GLU A 79 -70.91 29.56 7.68
C GLU A 79 -70.85 28.14 7.10
N GLN A 80 -70.58 28.01 5.80
CA GLN A 80 -70.51 26.72 5.13
C GLN A 80 -69.05 26.29 5.00
N PRO A 81 -68.68 25.08 5.44
CA PRO A 81 -67.32 24.59 5.31
C PRO A 81 -66.94 24.49 3.83
N LEU A 82 -65.75 24.95 3.48
CA LEU A 82 -65.24 24.88 2.11
C LEU A 82 -65.24 23.41 1.62
N PRO A 83 -65.59 23.17 0.33
CA PRO A 83 -65.59 21.82 -0.23
C PRO A 83 -64.19 21.21 -0.10
N ARG A 84 -64.11 20.03 0.54
CA ARG A 84 -62.84 19.33 0.74
C ARG A 84 -62.26 18.94 -0.63
N GLY A 85 -61.04 19.42 -0.89
CA GLY A 85 -60.37 19.29 -2.17
C GLY A 85 -60.00 17.85 -2.53
N ASN A 86 -60.70 17.27 -3.50
CA ASN A 86 -60.13 16.27 -4.40
C ASN A 86 -59.75 16.98 -5.70
N PHE A 87 -58.89 18.00 -5.59
CA PHE A 87 -58.33 18.68 -6.75
C PHE A 87 -57.23 17.80 -7.35
N PRO A 88 -57.02 17.80 -8.68
CA PRO A 88 -56.03 16.94 -9.35
C PRO A 88 -54.57 17.21 -8.94
N HIS A 89 -54.31 18.26 -8.16
CA HIS A 89 -53.02 18.57 -7.54
C HIS A 89 -53.07 18.63 -6.00
N ALA A 90 -54.14 18.13 -5.39
CA ALA A 90 -54.18 17.98 -3.94
C ALA A 90 -53.10 16.96 -3.51
N ALA A 91 -52.34 17.30 -2.47
CA ALA A 91 -51.34 16.38 -1.90
C ALA A 91 -52.00 15.02 -1.64
N ILE A 92 -51.40 13.95 -2.18
CA ILE A 92 -51.88 12.59 -2.01
C ILE A 92 -51.98 12.33 -0.52
N LYS A 93 -53.20 12.07 -0.03
CA LYS A 93 -53.40 11.65 1.35
C LYS A 93 -52.68 10.32 1.49
N GLU A 94 -51.60 10.27 2.28
CA GLU A 94 -50.94 9.02 2.62
C GLU A 94 -51.99 8.12 3.28
N ALA A 95 -52.42 7.12 2.53
CA ALA A 95 -53.34 6.12 3.02
C ALA A 95 -52.64 5.41 4.18
N ARG A 96 -53.38 5.22 5.27
CA ARG A 96 -52.98 4.39 6.43
C ARG A 96 -52.20 3.18 5.94
N GLN A 97 -50.98 3.03 6.44
CA GLN A 97 -50.07 1.91 6.27
C GLN A 97 -50.84 0.58 6.26
N THR A 98 -51.26 0.14 5.08
CA THR A 98 -51.46 -1.26 4.76
C THR A 98 -50.08 -1.79 4.44
N ASP A 99 -49.65 -2.87 5.09
CA ASP A 99 -48.35 -3.52 4.88
C ASP A 99 -47.95 -3.49 3.39
N GLU A 100 -47.09 -2.53 3.04
CA GLU A 100 -46.61 -2.34 1.68
C GLU A 100 -45.65 -3.48 1.42
N VAL A 101 -46.16 -4.62 0.94
CA VAL A 101 -45.32 -5.51 0.14
C VAL A 101 -44.84 -4.65 -1.02
N PRO A 102 -43.52 -4.44 -1.19
CA PRO A 102 -43.00 -3.55 -2.21
C PRO A 102 -43.55 -4.04 -3.54
N ILE A 103 -44.32 -3.20 -4.23
CA ILE A 103 -44.98 -3.53 -5.51
C ILE A 103 -43.94 -4.07 -6.51
N GLU A 104 -42.68 -3.65 -6.38
CA GLU A 104 -41.52 -4.19 -7.09
C GLU A 104 -41.35 -5.71 -6.97
N GLU A 105 -41.61 -6.30 -5.80
CA GLU A 105 -41.53 -7.76 -5.59
C GLU A 105 -42.68 -8.50 -6.25
N GLU A 106 -43.89 -7.95 -6.23
CA GLU A 106 -45.05 -8.59 -6.87
C GLU A 106 -44.88 -8.61 -8.39
N ILE A 107 -44.44 -7.49 -8.98
CA ILE A 107 -44.22 -7.39 -10.42
C ILE A 107 -43.02 -8.26 -10.86
N ALA A 108 -42.01 -8.44 -9.99
CA ALA A 108 -40.88 -9.32 -10.23
C ALA A 108 -41.22 -10.82 -10.10
N ARG A 109 -42.29 -11.17 -9.38
CA ARG A 109 -42.75 -12.56 -9.20
C ARG A 109 -43.70 -13.04 -10.31
N LEU A 110 -44.18 -12.16 -11.18
CA LEU A 110 -45.01 -12.54 -12.33
C LEU A 110 -44.19 -13.39 -13.33
N ASN A 111 -44.87 -14.29 -14.05
CA ASN A 111 -44.27 -15.10 -15.11
C ASN A 111 -44.96 -14.83 -16.45
N PRO A 112 -44.29 -14.19 -17.43
CA PRO A 112 -42.91 -13.70 -17.39
C PRO A 112 -42.76 -12.41 -16.54
N PRO A 113 -41.60 -12.17 -15.90
CA PRO A 113 -41.40 -11.03 -15.01
C PRO A 113 -41.35 -9.73 -15.81
N LEU A 114 -42.22 -8.78 -15.46
CA LEU A 114 -42.33 -7.49 -16.13
C LEU A 114 -41.34 -6.45 -15.56
N PHE A 115 -40.77 -6.72 -14.38
CA PHE A 115 -39.82 -5.85 -13.70
C PHE A 115 -38.68 -6.69 -13.09
N VAL A 116 -37.44 -6.25 -13.28
CA VAL A 116 -36.25 -6.86 -12.63
C VAL A 116 -35.84 -5.93 -11.49
N SER A 117 -36.21 -6.28 -10.26
CA SER A 117 -35.83 -5.49 -9.08
C SER A 117 -34.31 -5.46 -8.90
N LYS A 118 -33.78 -4.25 -8.63
CA LYS A 118 -32.37 -4.00 -8.32
C LYS A 118 -31.94 -4.59 -6.96
N TYR A 119 -32.91 -4.99 -6.13
CA TYR A 119 -32.73 -5.55 -4.79
C TYR A 119 -33.35 -6.94 -4.66
N THR A 120 -33.46 -7.70 -5.75
CA THR A 120 -33.69 -9.14 -5.57
C THR A 120 -32.54 -9.73 -4.73
N PRO A 121 -32.77 -10.77 -3.90
CA PRO A 121 -31.71 -11.68 -3.45
C PRO A 121 -31.20 -12.50 -4.65
N GLN A 122 -30.81 -11.82 -5.72
CA GLN A 122 -29.98 -12.29 -6.80
C GLN A 122 -28.57 -12.45 -6.26
N ASP A 123 -28.23 -13.60 -5.67
CA ASP A 123 -26.82 -14.01 -5.60
C ASP A 123 -26.59 -15.50 -5.33
N LYS A 124 -27.50 -16.41 -5.73
CA LYS A 124 -27.15 -17.85 -5.74
C LYS A 124 -26.09 -18.19 -6.80
N HIS A 125 -26.06 -17.47 -7.93
CA HIS A 125 -25.04 -17.63 -8.97
C HIS A 125 -23.75 -16.83 -8.69
N GLY A 126 -23.85 -15.69 -7.99
CA GLY A 126 -22.70 -15.04 -7.34
C GLY A 126 -22.07 -15.96 -6.29
N SER A 127 -22.90 -16.69 -5.53
CA SER A 127 -22.43 -17.64 -4.51
C SER A 127 -21.61 -18.80 -5.08
N LEU A 128 -21.96 -19.40 -6.24
CA LEU A 128 -21.14 -20.51 -6.76
C LEU A 128 -19.75 -20.05 -7.20
N LYS A 129 -19.68 -18.96 -7.99
CA LYS A 129 -18.39 -18.40 -8.42
C LYS A 129 -17.58 -17.85 -7.25
N ARG A 130 -18.26 -17.24 -6.27
CA ARG A 130 -17.65 -16.78 -5.02
C ARG A 130 -17.12 -17.94 -4.18
N ARG A 131 -17.92 -18.99 -3.95
CA ARG A 131 -17.48 -20.24 -3.31
C ARG A 131 -16.30 -20.87 -4.05
N HIS A 132 -16.31 -20.84 -5.38
CA HIS A 132 -15.19 -21.34 -6.17
C HIS A 132 -13.92 -20.50 -5.95
N LEU A 133 -14.04 -19.17 -5.95
CA LEU A 133 -12.96 -18.26 -5.61
C LEU A 133 -12.46 -18.54 -4.18
N ASP A 134 -13.35 -18.62 -3.20
CA ASP A 134 -13.03 -18.89 -1.80
C ASP A 134 -12.28 -20.23 -1.66
N ASN A 135 -12.73 -21.27 -2.37
CA ASN A 135 -12.06 -22.56 -2.44
C ASN A 135 -10.68 -22.45 -3.11
N LEU A 136 -10.54 -21.72 -4.22
CA LEU A 136 -9.25 -21.50 -4.87
C LEU A 136 -8.29 -20.72 -3.96
N THR A 137 -8.77 -19.71 -3.24
CA THR A 137 -7.98 -18.95 -2.27
C THR A 137 -7.55 -19.84 -1.10
N ALA A 138 -8.43 -20.70 -0.58
CA ALA A 138 -8.08 -21.67 0.45
C ALA A 138 -7.00 -22.67 -0.04
N VAL A 139 -7.17 -23.22 -1.24
CA VAL A 139 -6.18 -24.11 -1.87
C VAL A 139 -4.85 -23.37 -2.10
N LEU A 140 -4.88 -22.11 -2.49
CA LEU A 140 -3.68 -21.29 -2.68
C LEU A 140 -2.90 -21.18 -1.37
N HIS A 141 -3.53 -20.72 -0.29
CA HIS A 141 -2.86 -20.58 1.00
C HIS A 141 -2.37 -21.93 1.54
N GLN A 142 -3.13 -23.01 1.34
CA GLN A 142 -2.67 -24.33 1.75
C GLN A 142 -1.45 -24.82 0.94
N CYS A 143 -1.39 -24.53 -0.36
CA CYS A 143 -0.20 -24.80 -1.17
C CYS A 143 1.00 -23.96 -0.71
N MET A 144 0.80 -22.69 -0.34
CA MET A 144 1.87 -21.82 0.19
C MET A 144 2.40 -22.35 1.53
N LEU A 145 1.51 -22.72 2.47
CA LEU A 145 1.90 -23.30 3.77
C LEU A 145 2.65 -24.63 3.62
N ARG A 146 2.34 -25.41 2.59
CA ARG A 146 3.04 -26.67 2.27
C ARG A 146 4.33 -26.47 1.47
N GLY A 147 4.64 -25.24 1.05
CA GLY A 147 5.79 -24.93 0.19
C GLY A 147 5.65 -25.40 -1.27
N ASP A 148 4.46 -25.79 -1.74
CA ASP A 148 4.22 -26.15 -3.14
C ASP A 148 3.93 -24.91 -3.99
N TRP A 149 5.00 -24.16 -4.28
CA TRP A 149 4.93 -22.91 -5.04
C TRP A 149 4.47 -23.10 -6.49
N LYS A 150 4.70 -24.28 -7.09
CA LYS A 150 4.26 -24.59 -8.46
C LYS A 150 2.75 -24.73 -8.53
N ARG A 151 2.14 -25.48 -7.59
CA ARG A 151 0.67 -25.58 -7.52
C ARG A 151 0.05 -24.25 -7.11
N ALA A 152 0.64 -23.55 -6.13
CA ALA A 152 0.18 -22.23 -5.73
C ALA A 152 0.13 -21.25 -6.92
N SER A 153 1.19 -21.21 -7.74
CA SER A 153 1.25 -20.38 -8.96
C SER A 153 0.15 -20.71 -9.97
N ARG A 154 -0.21 -21.99 -10.12
CA ARG A 154 -1.31 -22.40 -11.02
C ARG A 154 -2.67 -21.99 -10.48
N THR A 155 -2.91 -22.19 -9.18
CA THR A 155 -4.13 -21.77 -8.50
C THR A 155 -4.29 -20.25 -8.58
N TRP A 156 -3.20 -19.50 -8.42
CA TRP A 156 -3.18 -18.05 -8.62
C TRP A 156 -3.58 -17.65 -10.03
N GLY A 157 -3.05 -18.33 -11.05
CA GLY A 157 -3.46 -18.13 -12.44
C GLY A 157 -4.94 -18.43 -12.68
N LEU A 158 -5.55 -19.39 -11.97
CA LEU A 158 -6.98 -19.66 -12.02
C LEU A 158 -7.77 -18.51 -11.39
N ILE A 159 -7.36 -18.05 -10.20
CA ILE A 159 -7.97 -16.90 -9.50
C ILE A 159 -8.02 -15.68 -10.43
N LEU A 160 -6.91 -15.29 -11.05
CA LEU A 160 -6.85 -14.13 -11.95
C LEU A 160 -7.80 -14.24 -13.17
N ARG A 161 -8.18 -15.44 -13.58
CA ARG A 161 -9.13 -15.68 -14.68
C ARG A 161 -10.57 -15.83 -14.22
N THR A 162 -10.83 -15.94 -12.91
CA THR A 162 -12.20 -16.00 -12.42
C THR A 162 -12.86 -14.62 -12.47
N GLU A 163 -14.05 -14.56 -13.05
CA GLU A 163 -14.85 -13.34 -13.13
C GLU A 163 -16.11 -13.48 -12.29
N VAL A 164 -16.21 -12.69 -11.22
CA VAL A 164 -17.38 -12.62 -10.35
C VAL A 164 -18.26 -11.47 -10.83
N GLN A 165 -19.51 -11.74 -11.17
CA GLN A 165 -20.46 -10.74 -11.67
C GLN A 165 -19.94 -9.95 -12.90
N GLY A 166 -19.16 -10.61 -13.77
CA GLY A 166 -18.59 -9.99 -14.97
C GLY A 166 -17.43 -9.02 -14.71
N ARG A 167 -16.95 -8.95 -13.46
CA ARG A 167 -15.72 -8.23 -13.09
C ARG A 167 -14.61 -9.23 -12.81
N GLY A 168 -13.45 -8.98 -13.41
CA GLY A 168 -12.23 -9.69 -13.05
C GLY A 168 -11.85 -9.41 -11.59
N ILE A 169 -11.07 -10.31 -11.02
CA ILE A 169 -10.55 -10.14 -9.66
C ILE A 169 -9.62 -8.91 -9.60
N ASP A 170 -9.91 -7.99 -8.68
CA ASP A 170 -8.98 -6.88 -8.39
C ASP A 170 -7.78 -7.42 -7.60
N VAL A 171 -6.60 -7.28 -8.20
CA VAL A 171 -5.30 -7.69 -7.66
C VAL A 171 -4.88 -6.80 -6.49
N ARG A 172 -5.46 -5.61 -6.39
CA ARG A 172 -5.15 -4.65 -5.33
C ARG A 172 -5.77 -4.97 -3.99
N GLN A 173 -6.84 -5.76 -3.96
CA GLN A 173 -7.58 -6.01 -2.72
C GLN A 173 -7.09 -7.28 -2.02
N ASN A 174 -7.30 -7.36 -0.70
CA ASN A 174 -7.06 -8.57 0.10
C ASN A 174 -5.60 -9.10 0.06
N GLY A 175 -4.61 -8.21 -0.01
CA GLY A 175 -3.19 -8.61 -0.04
C GLY A 175 -2.77 -9.40 -1.28
N ARG A 176 -3.62 -9.43 -2.31
CA ARG A 176 -3.41 -10.20 -3.55
C ARG A 176 -2.17 -9.75 -4.33
N SER A 177 -1.83 -8.47 -4.28
CA SER A 177 -0.61 -7.93 -4.89
C SER A 177 0.63 -8.54 -4.24
N LEU A 178 0.68 -8.58 -2.91
CA LEU A 178 1.77 -9.16 -2.13
C LEU A 178 1.91 -10.66 -2.42
N VAL A 179 0.80 -11.39 -2.41
CA VAL A 179 0.78 -12.84 -2.73
C VAL A 179 1.28 -13.08 -4.16
N GLY A 180 0.87 -12.25 -5.11
CA GLY A 180 1.35 -12.32 -6.49
C GLY A 180 2.87 -12.17 -6.60
N ALA A 181 3.44 -11.19 -5.90
CA ALA A 181 4.88 -10.97 -5.86
C ALA A 181 5.63 -12.10 -5.15
N GLU A 182 5.10 -12.58 -4.02
CA GLU A 182 5.69 -13.68 -3.26
C GLU A 182 5.77 -14.96 -4.10
N LEU A 183 4.69 -15.30 -4.82
CA LEU A 183 4.68 -16.45 -5.72
C LEU A 183 5.75 -16.32 -6.80
N LEU A 184 5.95 -15.14 -7.38
CA LEU A 184 6.99 -14.91 -8.39
C LEU A 184 8.40 -15.13 -7.83
N MET A 185 8.66 -14.62 -6.62
CA MET A 185 9.95 -14.81 -5.96
C MET A 185 10.23 -16.27 -5.61
N ARG A 186 9.21 -17.01 -5.18
CA ARG A 186 9.36 -18.38 -4.67
C ARG A 186 9.11 -19.48 -5.71
N ARG A 187 8.58 -19.16 -6.89
CA ARG A 187 8.26 -20.15 -7.94
C ARG A 187 9.45 -20.99 -8.37
N ASN A 188 10.60 -20.33 -8.53
CA ASN A 188 11.86 -20.93 -8.96
C ASN A 188 12.86 -21.03 -7.80
N GLN A 189 12.35 -21.15 -6.56
CA GLN A 189 13.17 -21.22 -5.37
C GLN A 189 14.03 -22.48 -5.35
N THR A 190 15.32 -22.30 -5.10
CA THR A 190 16.26 -23.38 -4.81
C THR A 190 16.38 -23.52 -3.30
N LEU A 191 16.46 -24.75 -2.82
CA LEU A 191 16.74 -25.04 -1.42
C LEU A 191 18.27 -25.07 -1.25
N GLU A 192 18.83 -24.18 -0.44
CA GLU A 192 20.24 -24.25 -0.04
C GLU A 192 20.35 -24.86 1.36
N GLN A 193 21.31 -25.78 1.55
CA GLN A 193 21.60 -26.37 2.86
C GLN A 193 22.10 -25.30 3.84
N ARG A 194 21.61 -25.36 5.07
CA ARG A 194 22.16 -24.55 6.15
C ARG A 194 23.47 -25.20 6.57
N GLN A 195 24.59 -24.68 6.08
CA GLN A 195 25.90 -25.13 6.57
C GLN A 195 26.07 -24.74 8.04
N VAL A 196 25.65 -25.64 8.93
CA VAL A 196 26.06 -25.63 10.34
C VAL A 196 27.44 -26.27 10.35
N ARG A 197 28.46 -25.49 10.71
CA ARG A 197 29.82 -25.98 10.94
C ARG A 197 29.75 -27.16 11.94
N PRO A 198 30.35 -28.33 11.65
CA PRO A 198 30.41 -29.40 12.65
C PRO A 198 31.15 -28.86 13.88
N PRO A 199 30.67 -29.12 15.11
CA PRO A 199 31.43 -28.75 16.30
C PRO A 199 32.76 -29.49 16.25
N SER A 200 33.85 -28.72 16.27
CA SER A 200 35.20 -29.23 16.33
C SER A 200 35.34 -30.15 17.55
N SER A 201 35.87 -31.33 17.29
CA SER A 201 36.19 -32.38 18.25
C SER A 201 37.00 -31.85 19.44
N SER A 202 36.43 -31.90 20.64
CA SER A 202 37.20 -32.16 21.84
C SER A 202 36.36 -32.93 22.88
N SER A 203 36.97 -34.00 23.38
CA SER A 203 36.59 -34.83 24.53
C SER A 203 35.35 -35.74 24.42
N ALA A 204 35.64 -37.04 24.29
CA ALA A 204 34.79 -38.15 24.66
C ALA A 204 34.25 -37.98 26.08
N ASP A 205 32.93 -38.15 26.29
CA ASP A 205 32.41 -39.34 26.95
C ASP A 205 30.87 -39.33 27.07
N SER A 206 30.29 -40.53 26.97
CA SER A 206 28.99 -40.96 27.52
C SER A 206 27.67 -40.35 26.99
N ASN A 207 27.19 -40.93 25.90
CA ASN A 207 25.92 -41.68 25.82
C ASN A 207 24.71 -41.17 26.65
N LEU A 208 23.92 -40.26 26.06
CA LEU A 208 22.47 -40.19 26.26
C LEU A 208 21.81 -39.85 24.92
N GLN A 209 20.84 -40.69 24.52
CA GLN A 209 20.01 -40.57 23.33
C GLN A 209 19.52 -39.13 23.11
N ARG A 210 20.07 -38.44 22.11
CA ARG A 210 19.45 -37.26 21.50
C ARG A 210 18.93 -37.64 20.12
N SER A 211 17.61 -37.67 20.06
CA SER A 211 16.72 -37.70 18.89
C SER A 211 17.35 -37.47 17.50
N ASN A 212 17.12 -38.43 16.60
CA ASN A 212 17.29 -38.35 15.14
C ASN A 212 16.37 -37.31 14.47
N HIS A 213 16.47 -36.03 14.79
CA HIS A 213 15.73 -34.97 14.07
C HIS A 213 16.39 -33.59 14.23
N ASP A 214 17.70 -33.48 13.95
CA ASP A 214 18.25 -32.20 13.54
C ASP A 214 17.96 -32.04 12.05
N ASP A 215 16.76 -31.54 11.75
CA ASP A 215 16.42 -31.06 10.41
C ASP A 215 17.49 -30.05 9.99
N ASP A 216 18.35 -30.47 9.06
CA ASP A 216 19.20 -29.60 8.24
C ASP A 216 18.27 -28.58 7.58
N ALA A 217 18.06 -27.45 8.25
CA ALA A 217 17.02 -26.49 7.95
C ALA A 217 17.37 -25.77 6.64
N MET A 218 17.08 -26.42 5.51
CA MET A 218 17.26 -25.86 4.18
C MET A 218 16.50 -24.54 4.10
N LEU A 219 17.23 -23.44 3.95
CA LEU A 219 16.59 -22.14 3.88
C LEU A 219 16.16 -21.86 2.44
N PRO A 220 14.89 -21.48 2.22
CA PRO A 220 14.40 -21.13 0.90
C PRO A 220 15.14 -19.90 0.36
N VAL A 221 15.92 -20.05 -0.71
CA VAL A 221 16.67 -18.95 -1.34
C VAL A 221 15.86 -18.35 -2.47
N ILE A 222 15.71 -17.02 -2.45
CA ILE A 222 15.06 -16.30 -3.55
C ILE A 222 16.06 -16.29 -4.72
N SER A 223 15.59 -16.76 -5.88
CA SER A 223 16.37 -16.69 -7.12
C SER A 223 16.42 -15.25 -7.64
N ASP A 224 17.55 -14.84 -8.21
CA ASP A 224 17.72 -13.53 -8.85
C ASP A 224 16.65 -13.26 -9.91
N GLU A 225 16.28 -14.29 -10.68
CA GLU A 225 15.21 -14.21 -11.67
C GLU A 225 13.84 -13.99 -11.01
N GLY A 226 13.59 -14.68 -9.89
CA GLY A 226 12.36 -14.54 -9.10
C GLY A 226 12.22 -13.13 -8.53
N PHE A 227 13.31 -12.56 -8.01
CA PHE A 227 13.34 -11.19 -7.52
C PHE A 227 13.12 -10.16 -8.64
N LYS A 228 13.82 -10.32 -9.79
CA LYS A 228 13.63 -9.42 -10.94
C LYS A 228 12.18 -9.45 -11.45
N THR A 229 11.61 -10.64 -11.59
CA THR A 229 10.21 -10.77 -12.03
C THR A 229 9.20 -10.20 -11.04
N ALA A 230 9.47 -10.31 -9.73
CA ALA A 230 8.64 -9.67 -8.70
C ALA A 230 8.76 -8.13 -8.71
N ARG A 231 9.97 -7.60 -8.95
CA ARG A 231 10.18 -6.16 -9.15
C ARG A 231 9.42 -5.65 -10.35
N ASP A 232 9.57 -6.30 -11.51
CA ASP A 232 8.84 -5.96 -12.74
C ASP A 232 7.32 -6.02 -12.52
N TYR A 233 6.85 -6.95 -11.69
CA TYR A 233 5.44 -7.07 -11.33
C TYR A 233 4.92 -5.86 -10.54
N TYR A 234 5.63 -5.42 -9.49
CA TYR A 234 5.26 -4.22 -8.74
C TYR A 234 5.35 -2.95 -9.60
N GLU A 235 6.38 -2.83 -10.45
CA GLU A 235 6.52 -1.69 -11.36
C GLU A 235 5.36 -1.59 -12.34
N ARG A 236 4.93 -2.73 -12.90
CA ARG A 236 3.70 -2.77 -13.72
C ARG A 236 2.47 -2.39 -12.92
N LEU A 237 2.38 -2.81 -11.67
CA LEU A 237 1.24 -2.48 -10.81
C LEU A 237 1.19 -0.96 -10.52
N ILE A 238 2.34 -0.33 -10.29
CA ILE A 238 2.47 1.12 -10.11
C ILE A 238 2.03 1.86 -11.37
N LEU A 239 2.45 1.41 -12.56
CA LEU A 239 2.05 2.02 -13.83
C LEU A 239 0.55 1.85 -14.13
N GLN A 240 -0.02 0.70 -13.76
CA GLN A 240 -1.45 0.43 -13.95
C GLN A 240 -2.35 1.19 -12.97
N TYR A 241 -1.85 1.44 -11.76
CA TYR A 241 -2.61 2.06 -10.68
C TYR A 241 -1.88 3.27 -10.09
N PRO A 242 -1.70 4.34 -10.89
CA PRO A 242 -1.08 5.57 -10.41
C PRO A 242 -1.93 6.21 -9.32
N TYR A 243 -1.31 7.06 -8.50
CA TYR A 243 -2.05 7.87 -7.56
C TYR A 243 -2.97 8.85 -8.30
N LEU A 244 -4.24 8.87 -7.90
CA LEU A 244 -5.24 9.83 -8.37
C LEU A 244 -5.80 10.53 -7.13
N GLN A 245 -5.69 11.85 -7.07
CA GLN A 245 -6.10 12.65 -5.90
C GLN A 245 -7.60 12.50 -5.55
N ARG A 246 -8.43 12.07 -6.51
CA ARG A 246 -9.88 11.84 -6.33
C ARG A 246 -10.26 10.37 -6.21
N ALA A 247 -9.27 9.46 -6.16
CA ALA A 247 -9.57 8.05 -5.95
C ALA A 247 -10.11 7.84 -4.53
N PRO A 248 -11.03 6.87 -4.33
CA PRO A 248 -11.50 6.54 -3.00
C PRO A 248 -10.31 6.14 -2.12
N HIS A 249 -10.25 6.69 -0.90
CA HIS A 249 -9.16 6.43 0.06
C HIS A 249 -8.92 4.94 0.38
N SER A 250 -9.89 4.07 0.07
CA SER A 250 -9.79 2.62 0.24
C SER A 250 -9.10 1.88 -0.92
N ALA A 251 -8.82 2.54 -2.05
CA ALA A 251 -8.18 1.89 -3.18
C ALA A 251 -6.66 1.90 -3.01
N ILE A 252 -6.05 0.71 -2.98
CA ILE A 252 -4.59 0.58 -3.06
C ILE A 252 -4.12 1.22 -4.38
N ASN A 253 -3.15 2.11 -4.28
CA ASN A 253 -2.60 2.88 -5.38
C ASN A 253 -1.07 2.85 -5.30
N ALA A 254 -0.39 3.58 -6.17
CA ALA A 254 1.07 3.68 -6.15
C ALA A 254 1.65 4.02 -4.76
N LEU A 255 0.98 4.86 -3.95
CA LEU A 255 1.44 5.20 -2.59
C LEU A 255 1.56 3.99 -1.68
N ALA A 256 0.66 3.01 -1.79
CA ALA A 256 0.69 1.78 -1.01
C ALA A 256 1.56 0.68 -1.64
N ILE A 257 1.83 0.76 -2.95
CA ILE A 257 2.62 -0.25 -3.68
C ILE A 257 4.13 0.04 -3.57
N TYR A 258 4.56 1.30 -3.59
CA TYR A 258 5.97 1.66 -3.45
C TYR A 258 6.59 1.16 -2.14
N PRO A 259 5.97 1.34 -0.96
CA PRO A 259 6.50 0.81 0.29
C PRO A 259 6.70 -0.71 0.27
N ALA A 260 5.78 -1.44 -0.35
CA ALA A 260 5.89 -2.89 -0.51
C ALA A 260 7.06 -3.28 -1.44
N LEU A 261 7.25 -2.54 -2.54
CA LEU A 261 8.38 -2.73 -3.46
C LEU A 261 9.73 -2.52 -2.75
N PHE A 262 9.86 -1.41 -2.00
CA PHE A 262 11.10 -1.10 -1.29
C PHE A 262 11.39 -2.10 -0.18
N ASN A 263 10.39 -2.53 0.59
CA ASN A 263 10.54 -3.58 1.58
C ASN A 263 11.07 -4.89 0.98
N VAL A 264 10.52 -5.32 -0.15
CA VAL A 264 10.98 -6.53 -0.83
C VAL A 264 12.42 -6.36 -1.35
N TRP A 265 12.78 -5.18 -1.83
CA TRP A 265 14.15 -4.90 -2.27
C TRP A 265 15.14 -4.90 -1.12
N MET A 266 14.86 -4.18 -0.04
CA MET A 266 15.70 -4.15 1.17
C MET A 266 15.87 -5.54 1.77
N TYR A 267 14.78 -6.30 1.89
CA TYR A 267 14.82 -7.69 2.36
C TYR A 267 15.75 -8.56 1.53
N GLU A 268 15.71 -8.45 0.19
CA GLU A 268 16.58 -9.25 -0.66
C GLU A 268 18.06 -8.89 -0.50
N VAL A 269 18.39 -7.60 -0.35
CA VAL A 269 19.78 -7.16 -0.11
C VAL A 269 20.29 -7.72 1.22
N GLN A 270 19.52 -7.58 2.30
CA GLN A 270 19.88 -8.11 3.62
C GLN A 270 19.98 -9.64 3.60
N SER A 271 19.02 -10.31 2.97
CA SER A 271 19.02 -11.76 2.86
C SER A 271 20.21 -12.28 2.06
N ARG A 272 20.66 -11.57 1.01
CA ARG A 272 21.91 -11.88 0.30
C ARG A 272 23.13 -11.72 1.19
N ALA A 273 23.22 -10.60 1.91
CA ALA A 273 24.33 -10.34 2.82
C ALA A 273 24.41 -11.42 3.90
N ASP A 274 23.29 -11.79 4.51
CA ASP A 274 23.23 -12.86 5.52
C ASP A 274 23.61 -14.23 4.97
N ARG A 275 23.17 -14.56 3.74
CA ARG A 275 23.62 -15.80 3.07
C ARG A 275 25.12 -15.79 2.83
N ALA A 276 25.68 -14.67 2.39
CA ALA A 276 27.12 -14.55 2.18
C ALA A 276 27.90 -14.63 3.50
N ARG A 277 27.41 -14.00 4.58
CA ARG A 277 27.98 -14.08 5.94
C ARG A 277 27.99 -15.51 6.47
N ARG A 278 26.91 -16.27 6.26
CA ARG A 278 26.85 -17.69 6.65
C ARG A 278 27.88 -18.54 5.90
N LYS A 279 28.17 -18.25 4.63
CA LYS A 279 29.18 -18.98 3.84
C LYS A 279 30.59 -18.80 4.39
N ILE A 280 30.89 -17.64 4.99
CA ILE A 280 32.17 -17.38 5.67
C ILE A 280 32.17 -17.79 7.16
N GLY A 281 31.08 -18.39 7.64
CA GLY A 281 30.95 -18.87 9.02
C GLY A 281 30.60 -17.79 10.05
N VAL A 282 30.20 -16.58 9.62
CA VAL A 282 29.76 -15.50 10.52
C VAL A 282 28.28 -15.67 10.83
N VAL A 283 27.93 -15.55 12.11
CA VAL A 283 26.53 -15.65 12.56
C VAL A 283 25.76 -14.39 12.11
N PRO A 284 24.59 -14.52 11.48
CA PRO A 284 23.76 -13.37 11.13
C PRO A 284 23.38 -12.56 12.37
N GLY A 285 23.63 -11.25 12.34
CA GLY A 285 23.38 -10.35 13.47
C GLY A 285 24.50 -10.30 14.51
N SER A 286 25.56 -11.11 14.38
CA SER A 286 26.78 -10.84 15.15
C SER A 286 27.63 -9.81 14.42
N GLY A 287 28.07 -8.79 15.16
CA GLY A 287 28.90 -7.72 14.64
C GLY A 287 30.32 -8.21 14.35
N GLU A 288 31.17 -7.28 13.92
CA GLU A 288 32.61 -7.50 13.70
C GLU A 288 33.30 -8.16 14.91
N SER A 289 32.79 -7.98 16.13
CA SER A 289 33.31 -8.54 17.38
C SER A 289 33.44 -10.07 17.41
N ASP A 290 32.65 -10.80 16.61
CA ASP A 290 32.75 -12.27 16.54
C ASP A 290 33.92 -12.74 15.66
N LEU A 291 34.48 -11.86 14.82
CA LEU A 291 35.65 -12.15 13.97
C LEU A 291 36.97 -12.10 14.75
N ASP A 292 37.02 -11.35 15.85
CA ASP A 292 38.20 -11.17 16.70
C ASP A 292 38.37 -12.28 17.75
N ARG A 293 37.48 -13.29 17.77
CA ARG A 293 37.55 -14.40 18.73
C ARG A 293 38.75 -15.28 18.39
N SER A 294 39.88 -14.99 19.04
CA SER A 294 41.19 -15.60 18.84
C SER A 294 41.11 -17.13 18.66
N PRO A 295 41.28 -17.63 17.43
CA PRO A 295 41.43 -19.05 17.21
C PRO A 295 42.90 -19.44 17.44
N GLY A 296 43.18 -20.74 17.56
CA GLY A 296 44.54 -21.24 17.78
C GLY A 296 45.52 -20.77 16.70
N ARG A 297 46.84 -20.82 16.99
CA ARG A 297 47.94 -20.31 16.14
C ARG A 297 47.95 -20.78 14.67
N ASP A 298 47.20 -21.82 14.32
CA ASP A 298 47.08 -22.36 12.95
C ASP A 298 45.89 -21.76 12.14
N ASP A 299 45.06 -20.88 12.72
CA ASP A 299 43.79 -20.33 12.16
C ASP A 299 43.86 -18.79 11.98
N GLU A 300 45.06 -18.17 12.09
CA GLU A 300 45.25 -16.72 11.88
C GLU A 300 45.04 -16.31 10.42
N ASN A 301 45.56 -17.07 9.45
CA ASN A 301 45.33 -16.81 8.02
C ASN A 301 43.85 -16.94 7.64
N ASP A 302 43.18 -17.95 8.18
CA ASP A 302 41.75 -18.17 8.02
C ASP A 302 40.92 -17.00 8.61
N ALA A 303 41.32 -16.46 9.77
CA ALA A 303 40.67 -15.30 10.37
C ALA A 303 40.82 -14.04 9.51
N VAL A 304 42.02 -13.79 8.96
CA VAL A 304 42.26 -12.67 8.03
C VAL A 304 41.43 -12.82 6.76
N GLU A 305 41.32 -14.04 6.21
CA GLU A 305 40.53 -14.30 5.01
C GLU A 305 39.02 -14.15 5.27
N ARG A 306 38.52 -14.61 6.42
CA ARG A 306 37.14 -14.37 6.89
C ARG A 306 36.85 -12.88 7.06
N LYS A 307 37.76 -12.11 7.66
CA LYS A 307 37.63 -10.65 7.82
C LYS A 307 37.61 -9.92 6.47
N LYS A 308 38.50 -10.30 5.55
CA LYS A 308 38.47 -9.77 4.16
C LYS A 308 37.15 -10.10 3.45
N GLY A 309 36.67 -11.34 3.59
CA GLY A 309 35.38 -11.76 3.05
C GLY A 309 34.20 -10.97 3.64
N PHE A 310 34.21 -10.72 4.94
CA PHE A 310 33.20 -9.89 5.61
C PHE A 310 33.19 -8.45 5.08
N ASN A 311 34.37 -7.84 4.93
CA ASN A 311 34.52 -6.48 4.40
C ASN A 311 34.01 -6.38 2.95
N GLN A 312 34.28 -7.39 2.13
CA GLN A 312 33.75 -7.46 0.77
C GLN A 312 32.21 -7.56 0.76
N ILE A 313 31.62 -8.37 1.64
CA ILE A 313 30.16 -8.49 1.76
C ILE A 313 29.56 -7.15 2.19
N ARG A 314 30.17 -6.45 3.15
CA ARG A 314 29.70 -5.14 3.62
C ARG A 314 29.72 -4.10 2.50
N ASN A 315 30.79 -4.07 1.69
CA ASN A 315 30.88 -3.19 0.52
C ASN A 315 29.82 -3.54 -0.55
N GLN A 316 29.60 -4.83 -0.84
CA GLN A 316 28.56 -5.26 -1.79
C GLN A 316 27.15 -4.90 -1.32
N GLU A 317 26.88 -5.05 -0.02
CA GLU A 317 25.62 -4.66 0.60
C GLU A 317 25.40 -3.14 0.44
N LEU A 318 26.45 -2.33 0.67
CA LEU A 318 26.38 -0.86 0.53
C LEU A 318 26.10 -0.46 -0.92
N GLN A 319 26.81 -1.07 -1.87
CA GLN A 319 26.60 -0.84 -3.31
C GLN A 319 25.19 -1.20 -3.77
N GLN A 320 24.54 -2.19 -3.14
CA GLN A 320 23.17 -2.58 -3.45
C GLN A 320 22.12 -1.68 -2.78
N ALA A 321 22.44 -1.11 -1.61
CA ALA A 321 21.54 -0.23 -0.85
C ALA A 321 21.47 1.19 -1.42
N VAL A 322 22.57 1.74 -1.94
CA VAL A 322 22.63 3.11 -2.49
C VAL A 322 21.59 3.36 -3.61
N PRO A 323 21.42 2.48 -4.61
CA PRO A 323 20.38 2.66 -5.64
C PRO A 323 18.95 2.66 -5.10
N ILE A 324 18.70 1.99 -3.97
CA ILE A 324 17.39 1.99 -3.31
C ILE A 324 17.10 3.40 -2.78
N ALA A 325 18.07 3.98 -2.06
CA ALA A 325 17.95 5.32 -1.50
C ALA A 325 17.80 6.38 -2.59
N GLN A 326 18.57 6.30 -3.67
CA GLN A 326 18.45 7.20 -4.82
C GLN A 326 17.04 7.17 -5.41
N ARG A 327 16.48 5.97 -5.64
CA ARG A 327 15.13 5.83 -6.17
C ARG A 327 14.06 6.37 -5.20
N MET A 328 14.24 6.18 -3.89
CA MET A 328 13.32 6.74 -2.89
C MET A 328 13.42 8.27 -2.85
N ASP A 329 14.63 8.84 -2.92
CA ASP A 329 14.86 10.28 -2.98
C ASP A 329 14.16 10.89 -4.21
N GLU A 330 14.32 10.28 -5.40
CA GLU A 330 13.62 10.71 -6.63
C GLU A 330 12.10 10.71 -6.48
N LEU A 331 11.53 9.74 -5.76
CA LEU A 331 10.09 9.67 -5.55
C LEU A 331 9.61 10.72 -4.56
N VAL A 332 10.27 10.84 -3.40
CA VAL A 332 9.88 11.76 -2.32
C VAL A 332 9.97 13.23 -2.75
N LEU A 333 10.79 13.56 -3.75
CA LEU A 333 10.82 14.91 -4.34
C LEU A 333 9.53 15.30 -5.07
N ASN A 334 8.69 14.35 -5.46
CA ASN A 334 7.51 14.59 -6.30
C ASN A 334 6.20 14.44 -5.49
N PRO A 335 5.30 15.44 -5.48
CA PRO A 335 3.95 15.26 -4.94
C PRO A 335 3.20 14.15 -5.70
N PRO A 336 2.43 13.28 -5.02
CA PRO A 336 2.02 13.29 -3.60
C PRO A 336 2.95 12.49 -2.65
N TYR A 337 4.09 12.00 -3.14
CA TYR A 337 4.94 11.07 -2.38
C TYR A 337 5.73 11.79 -1.27
N ASP A 338 5.93 13.10 -1.43
CA ASP A 338 6.55 14.03 -0.49
C ASP A 338 5.97 13.94 0.93
N ASN A 339 4.65 13.81 1.05
CA ASN A 339 3.96 13.79 2.35
C ASN A 339 3.55 12.38 2.81
N SER A 340 4.01 11.33 2.10
CA SER A 340 3.60 9.97 2.43
C SER A 340 4.42 9.44 3.61
N LEU A 341 3.74 9.29 4.76
CA LEU A 341 4.36 8.91 6.03
C LEU A 341 5.09 7.57 5.94
N GLU A 342 4.51 6.58 5.23
CA GLU A 342 5.13 5.26 5.06
C GLU A 342 6.43 5.31 4.24
N LEU A 343 6.51 6.13 3.18
CA LEU A 343 7.74 6.25 2.40
C LEU A 343 8.80 7.07 3.13
N LEU A 344 8.38 8.12 3.85
CA LEU A 344 9.28 8.90 4.69
C LEU A 344 9.88 8.02 5.79
N ASP A 345 9.07 7.26 6.52
CA ASP A 345 9.55 6.34 7.55
C ASP A 345 10.55 5.33 6.98
N GLN A 346 10.22 4.67 5.87
CA GLN A 346 11.14 3.74 5.21
C GLN A 346 12.43 4.43 4.75
N ARG A 347 12.35 5.67 4.23
CA ARG A 347 13.54 6.41 3.77
C ARG A 347 14.42 6.81 4.95
N GLY A 348 13.83 7.19 6.08
CA GLY A 348 14.52 7.49 7.33
C GLY A 348 15.25 6.26 7.86
N ASN A 349 14.57 5.12 7.93
CA ASN A 349 15.17 3.85 8.34
C ASN A 349 16.31 3.41 7.40
N LEU A 350 16.14 3.55 6.09
CA LEU A 350 17.19 3.29 5.10
C LEU A 350 18.39 4.25 5.25
N ALA A 351 18.15 5.51 5.59
CA ALA A 351 19.20 6.49 5.86
C ALA A 351 20.06 6.10 7.07
N LEU A 352 19.40 5.65 8.16
CA LEU A 352 20.11 5.13 9.34
C LEU A 352 20.96 3.92 8.97
N TRP A 353 20.38 2.95 8.26
CA TRP A 353 21.12 1.77 7.81
C TRP A 353 22.33 2.14 6.96
N LEU A 354 22.18 3.02 5.96
CA LEU A 354 23.31 3.51 5.15
C LEU A 354 24.37 4.24 5.99
N SER A 355 23.96 5.05 6.96
CA SER A 355 24.89 5.76 7.84
C SER A 355 25.78 4.80 8.62
N GLU A 356 25.21 3.71 9.14
CA GLU A 356 25.97 2.66 9.83
C GLU A 356 26.90 1.91 8.87
N MET A 357 26.43 1.61 7.65
CA MET A 357 27.27 0.95 6.64
C MET A 357 28.48 1.80 6.25
N HIS A 358 28.29 3.10 6.05
CA HIS A 358 29.40 4.02 5.79
C HIS A 358 30.34 4.12 6.99
N ARG A 359 29.84 4.10 8.22
CA ARG A 359 30.66 4.05 9.43
C ARG A 359 31.53 2.79 9.47
N ASP A 360 30.96 1.63 9.16
CA ASP A 360 31.72 0.37 9.13
C ASP A 360 32.78 0.38 8.03
N MET A 361 32.46 0.90 6.85
CA MET A 361 33.44 1.08 5.79
C MET A 361 34.58 2.03 6.20
N SER A 362 34.29 3.14 6.89
CA SER A 362 35.32 4.03 7.43
C SER A 362 36.27 3.29 8.40
N LYS A 363 35.73 2.44 9.28
CA LYS A 363 36.53 1.59 10.17
C LYS A 363 37.42 0.62 9.40
N ILE A 364 36.88 -0.07 8.38
CA ILE A 364 37.64 -0.98 7.52
C ILE A 364 38.82 -0.26 6.85
N TYR A 365 38.61 0.97 6.36
CA TYR A 365 39.67 1.79 5.78
C TYR A 365 40.68 2.28 6.83
N LEU A 366 40.25 2.57 8.05
CA LEU A 366 41.13 2.92 9.17
C LEU A 366 42.04 1.76 9.58
N GLU A 367 41.50 0.55 9.69
CA GLU A 367 42.28 -0.66 9.98
C GLU A 367 43.30 -0.98 8.88
N SER A 368 42.91 -0.73 7.62
CA SER A 368 43.82 -0.89 6.48
C SER A 368 44.99 0.10 6.52
N LEU A 369 44.82 1.26 7.20
CA LEU A 369 45.91 2.21 7.45
C LEU A 369 46.84 1.74 8.58
N SER A 370 46.29 1.15 9.65
CA SER A 370 47.06 0.70 10.83
C SER A 370 47.77 -0.64 10.63
N GLY A 371 47.24 -1.54 9.80
CA GLY A 371 47.81 -2.87 9.52
C GLY A 371 49.08 -2.88 8.66
N THR A 372 49.65 -1.73 8.31
CA THR A 372 50.86 -1.60 7.48
C THR A 372 52.15 -1.44 8.31
N SER A 373 52.31 -2.24 9.38
CA SER A 373 53.54 -2.29 10.16
C SER A 373 54.30 -3.60 9.94
N SER A 374 55.58 -3.47 9.59
CA SER A 374 56.61 -4.49 9.28
C SER A 374 56.73 -4.86 7.80
N ASP A 375 57.63 -4.14 7.13
CA ASP A 375 58.50 -4.62 6.04
C ASP A 375 57.93 -4.88 4.63
N ASP A 376 56.80 -4.29 4.24
CA ASP A 376 56.37 -4.30 2.84
C ASP A 376 56.60 -2.94 2.17
N ASP A 377 57.61 -2.86 1.29
CA ASP A 377 57.92 -1.76 0.36
C ASP A 377 56.83 -1.60 -0.72
N GLY A 378 55.56 -1.58 -0.31
CA GLY A 378 54.42 -1.30 -1.17
C GLY A 378 54.39 0.20 -1.54
N PRO A 379 54.07 0.56 -2.79
CA PRO A 379 54.13 1.94 -3.24
C PRO A 379 53.20 2.85 -2.42
N PRO A 380 53.63 4.09 -2.11
CA PRO A 380 52.92 5.06 -1.26
C PRO A 380 51.55 5.51 -1.78
N MET A 381 51.12 5.05 -2.96
CA MET A 381 49.86 5.42 -3.59
C MET A 381 48.62 4.97 -2.78
N ASN A 382 48.73 3.88 -2.00
CA ASN A 382 47.58 3.27 -1.32
C ASN A 382 47.12 4.01 -0.05
N ARG A 383 48.04 4.65 0.70
CA ARG A 383 47.69 5.34 1.97
C ARG A 383 46.87 6.61 1.76
N TYR A 384 47.13 7.36 0.69
CA TYR A 384 46.34 8.55 0.35
C TYR A 384 44.92 8.17 -0.06
N GLU A 385 44.78 7.12 -0.86
CA GLU A 385 43.48 6.60 -1.29
C GLU A 385 42.65 6.08 -0.11
N PHE A 386 43.27 5.37 0.84
CA PHE A 386 42.58 4.94 2.07
C PHE A 386 42.16 6.10 2.97
N ARG A 387 43.00 7.12 3.15
CA ARG A 387 42.63 8.33 3.91
C ARG A 387 41.49 9.09 3.24
N ALA A 388 41.54 9.24 1.91
CA ALA A 388 40.49 9.88 1.14
C ALA A 388 39.17 9.07 1.23
N SER A 389 39.24 7.74 1.10
CA SER A 389 38.09 6.84 1.21
C SER A 389 37.47 6.87 2.60
N LYS A 390 38.29 6.82 3.67
CA LYS A 390 37.83 6.98 5.06
C LYS A 390 37.04 8.28 5.23
N ARG A 391 37.63 9.41 4.85
CA ARG A 391 37.00 10.73 4.95
C ARG A 391 35.72 10.81 4.11
N TRP A 392 35.70 10.21 2.93
CA TRP A 392 34.50 10.13 2.09
C TRP A 392 33.38 9.37 2.78
N HIS A 393 33.67 8.21 3.36
CA HIS A 393 32.70 7.42 4.10
C HIS A 393 32.22 8.14 5.38
N GLU A 394 33.08 8.85 6.11
CA GLU A 394 32.67 9.67 7.27
C GLU A 394 31.71 10.80 6.87
N GLN A 395 32.01 11.50 5.78
CA GLN A 395 31.14 12.55 5.26
C GLN A 395 29.80 11.99 4.82
N GLU A 396 29.79 10.85 4.12
CA GLU A 396 28.56 10.25 3.62
C GLU A 396 27.70 9.67 4.76
N ALA A 397 28.33 9.09 5.79
CA ALA A 397 27.65 8.67 7.01
C ALA A 397 26.94 9.85 7.69
N LYS A 398 27.62 10.98 7.82
CA LYS A 398 27.06 12.21 8.40
C LYS A 398 25.90 12.73 7.56
N LYS A 399 26.04 12.77 6.22
CA LYS A 399 24.96 13.19 5.32
C LYS A 399 23.71 12.32 5.44
N GLU A 400 23.84 11.00 5.45
CA GLU A 400 22.68 10.11 5.58
C GLU A 400 22.03 10.22 6.97
N ARG A 401 22.83 10.40 8.03
CA ARG A 401 22.30 10.68 9.37
C ARG A 401 21.54 12.01 9.43
N ASP A 402 22.08 13.08 8.83
CA ASP A 402 21.41 14.38 8.74
C ASP A 402 20.12 14.33 7.90
N LYS A 403 20.05 13.41 6.93
CA LYS A 403 18.79 13.14 6.21
C LYS A 403 17.79 12.42 7.11
N ALA A 404 18.24 11.40 7.85
CA ALA A 404 17.41 10.67 8.79
C ALA A 404 16.79 11.60 9.83
N THR A 405 17.59 12.48 10.44
CA THR A 405 17.11 13.45 11.44
C THR A 405 16.01 14.36 10.89
N LYS A 406 16.21 14.92 9.69
CA LYS A 406 15.20 15.77 9.03
C LYS A 406 13.90 15.02 8.76
N ILE A 407 14.00 13.78 8.28
CA ILE A 407 12.83 12.95 8.00
C ILE A 407 12.07 12.61 9.28
N PHE A 408 12.76 12.18 10.34
CA PHE A 408 12.11 11.85 11.61
C PHE A 408 11.55 13.09 12.32
N GLN A 409 12.16 14.26 12.15
CA GLN A 409 11.57 15.54 12.58
C GLN A 409 10.28 15.83 11.83
N GLN A 410 10.24 15.66 10.51
CA GLN A 410 9.02 15.82 9.72
C GLN A 410 7.91 14.83 10.16
N LEU A 411 8.27 13.59 10.48
CA LEU A 411 7.32 12.59 11.00
C LEU A 411 6.80 12.96 12.39
N ALA A 412 7.66 13.48 13.27
CA ALA A 412 7.28 13.98 14.59
C ALA A 412 6.33 15.18 14.49
N ASP A 413 6.61 16.12 13.57
CA ASP A 413 5.72 17.26 13.28
C ASP A 413 4.34 16.80 12.77
N ALA A 414 4.31 15.71 12.00
CA ALA A 414 3.09 15.05 11.54
C ALA A 414 2.38 14.20 12.62
N LYS A 415 2.88 14.21 13.87
CA LYS A 415 2.36 13.46 15.03
C LYS A 415 2.39 11.94 14.85
N VAL A 416 3.38 11.43 14.12
CA VAL A 416 3.68 9.99 14.08
C VAL A 416 4.62 9.67 15.24
N ASP A 417 4.30 8.62 16.01
CA ASP A 417 5.16 8.15 17.09
C ASP A 417 6.45 7.56 16.52
N VAL A 418 7.58 8.25 16.76
CA VAL A 418 8.91 7.76 16.39
C VAL A 418 9.43 6.89 17.55
N PRO A 419 9.95 5.67 17.27
CA PRO A 419 10.53 4.81 18.30
C PRO A 419 11.62 5.51 19.13
N GLU A 420 11.60 5.32 20.45
CA GLU A 420 12.56 5.93 21.38
C GLU A 420 14.01 5.56 21.05
N ASP A 421 14.24 4.33 20.57
CA ASP A 421 15.56 3.84 20.14
C ASP A 421 16.14 4.68 19.00
N ILE A 422 15.31 5.13 18.07
CA ILE A 422 15.73 5.96 16.94
C ILE A 422 16.05 7.37 17.43
N VAL A 423 15.24 7.92 18.33
CA VAL A 423 15.49 9.24 18.92
C VAL A 423 16.81 9.23 19.71
N ALA A 424 17.04 8.20 20.53
CA ALA A 424 18.29 8.02 21.25
C ALA A 424 19.48 7.86 20.30
N PHE A 425 19.33 7.02 19.26
CA PHE A 425 20.37 6.81 18.26
C PHE A 425 20.74 8.10 17.54
N LEU A 426 19.80 9.01 17.29
CA LEU A 426 20.06 10.31 16.65
C LEU A 426 20.67 11.35 17.60
N GLN A 427 20.44 11.20 18.92
CA GLN A 427 20.99 12.07 19.97
C GLN A 427 22.40 11.68 20.41
N GLU A 428 22.86 10.44 20.14
CA GLU A 428 24.27 10.09 20.35
C GLU A 428 25.16 11.04 19.55
N ASP A 429 25.98 11.81 20.27
CA ASP A 429 26.93 12.73 19.67
C ASP A 429 27.93 11.94 18.81
N PHE A 430 28.09 12.36 17.55
CA PHE A 430 29.24 11.98 16.74
C PHE A 430 30.46 12.55 17.47
N GLU A 431 31.12 11.76 18.33
CA GLU A 431 32.43 12.11 18.85
C GLU A 431 33.39 12.26 17.66
N GLU A 432 33.56 13.50 17.21
CA GLU A 432 34.73 13.92 16.44
C GLU A 432 35.93 13.58 17.32
N VAL A 433 36.55 12.43 17.06
CA VAL A 433 37.91 12.19 17.51
C VAL A 433 38.73 13.31 16.89
N PRO A 434 39.23 14.29 17.67
CA PRO A 434 39.93 15.42 17.08
C PRO A 434 41.13 14.86 16.33
N ASP A 435 41.20 15.16 15.03
CA ASP A 435 42.41 14.98 14.23
C ASP A 435 43.52 15.71 15.01
N LYS A 436 44.36 14.95 15.72
CA LYS A 436 45.61 15.48 16.23
C LYS A 436 46.41 15.83 14.98
N GLU A 437 46.37 17.10 14.62
CA GLU A 437 47.24 17.67 13.62
C GLU A 437 48.68 17.32 14.02
N ASP A 438 49.32 16.46 13.22
CA ASP A 438 50.75 16.22 13.25
C ASP A 438 51.46 17.55 12.94
N SER A 439 51.71 18.33 13.99
CA SER A 439 52.70 19.40 14.00
C SER A 439 54.05 18.74 14.32
N GLY A 440 54.78 18.38 13.27
CA GLY A 440 56.16 17.90 13.32
C GLY A 440 56.93 18.36 12.09
#